data_AF-A0A2D4FQS3-F1
#
_entry.id   AF-A0A2D4FQS3-F1
#
_cell.length_a   1.000
_cell.length_b   1.000
_cell.length_c   1.000
_cell.angle_alpha   90.00
_cell.angle_beta   90.00
_cell.angle_gamma   90.00
#
_symmetry.space_group_name_H-M   'P 1'
#
loop_
_entity.id
_entity.type
_entity.pdbx_description
1 polymer ?
#
loop_
_entity_poly.entity_id
_entity_poly.type
_entity_poly.pdbx_seq_one_letter_code
_entity_poly.pdbx_strand_id
1 'polypeptide(L)'
;MKLKEFVDYYYSTNRKRVLNVTNLEFSDTRMSSFVESPEIVKKLSWVENYWPDDALLAKPKVTKYCLICVKDSYTDFHIDSGGASAWYHVLKGEKIFYLIKPTSANISLYE
;
A
#
# COMPACT_ATOMS: atom_id res chain seq x y z
N MET A 1 -13.08 6.54 10.26
CA MET A 1 -13.07 5.44 11.24
C MET A 1 -11.75 5.49 11.97
N LYS A 2 -11.74 5.43 13.30
CA LYS A 2 -10.49 5.30 14.08
C LYS A 2 -9.95 3.89 13.91
N LEU A 3 -8.62 3.71 13.94
CA LEU A 3 -8.02 2.37 13.81
C LEU A 3 -8.55 1.39 14.87
N LYS A 4 -8.81 1.86 16.09
CA LYS A 4 -9.45 1.06 17.16
C LYS A 4 -10.79 0.47 16.72
N GLU A 5 -11.66 1.28 16.10
CA GLU A 5 -12.97 0.83 15.62
C GLU A 5 -12.83 -0.22 14.51
N PHE A 6 -11.84 -0.06 13.63
CA PHE A 6 -11.54 -1.06 12.61
C PHE A 6 -11.03 -2.36 13.23
N VAL A 7 -10.17 -2.29 14.25
CA VAL A 7 -9.68 -3.46 14.99
C VAL A 7 -10.83 -4.18 15.70
N ASP A 8 -11.72 -3.45 16.36
CA ASP A 8 -12.92 -4.02 17.00
C ASP A 8 -13.82 -4.71 15.96
N TYR A 9 -14.02 -4.11 14.79
CA TYR A 9 -14.69 -4.73 13.66
C TYR A 9 -13.95 -5.98 13.16
N TYR A 10 -12.63 -5.91 13.02
CA TYR A 10 -11.80 -7.01 12.52
C TYR A 10 -11.88 -8.23 13.43
N TYR A 11 -11.94 -8.06 14.75
CA TYR A 11 -12.07 -9.18 15.69
C TYR A 11 -13.52 -9.62 15.96
N SER A 12 -14.52 -8.93 15.42
CA SER A 12 -15.92 -9.35 15.54
C SER A 12 -16.19 -10.66 14.79
N THR A 13 -16.96 -11.56 15.43
CA THR A 13 -17.37 -12.86 14.86
C THR A 13 -18.53 -12.74 13.88
N ASN A 14 -19.31 -11.64 13.92
CA ASN A 14 -20.47 -11.43 13.06
C ASN A 14 -20.31 -10.15 12.22
N ARG A 15 -19.38 -10.18 11.25
CA ARG A 15 -19.12 -9.07 10.35
C ARG A 15 -20.24 -8.97 9.30
N LYS A 16 -21.07 -7.92 9.40
CA LYS A 16 -22.17 -7.65 8.44
C LYS A 16 -21.71 -6.99 7.12
N ARG A 17 -20.47 -6.51 7.08
CA ARG A 17 -19.87 -5.78 5.95
C ARG A 17 -18.47 -6.31 5.71
N VAL A 18 -17.98 -6.19 4.49
CA VAL A 18 -16.58 -6.43 4.12
C VAL A 18 -15.87 -5.07 4.11
N LEU A 19 -14.93 -4.87 5.03
CA LEU A 19 -14.13 -3.65 5.12
C LEU A 19 -12.64 -4.02 5.02
N ASN A 20 -11.89 -3.21 4.27
CA ASN A 20 -10.45 -3.32 4.15
C ASN A 20 -9.77 -2.00 4.59
N VAL A 21 -8.51 -2.10 4.97
CA VAL A 21 -7.60 -0.99 5.16
C VAL A 21 -6.48 -1.18 4.15
N THR A 22 -6.42 -0.31 3.15
CA THR A 22 -5.43 -0.38 2.06
C THR A 22 -4.49 0.82 2.03
N ASN A 23 -4.82 1.92 2.72
CA ASN A 23 -4.08 3.19 2.66
C ASN A 23 -3.56 3.66 4.02
N LEU A 24 -3.12 2.73 4.88
CA LEU A 24 -2.51 3.05 6.17
C LEU A 24 -0.99 3.14 6.01
N GLU A 25 -0.51 4.34 5.71
CA GLU A 25 0.92 4.65 5.74
C GLU A 25 1.37 4.82 7.20
N PHE A 26 2.49 4.21 7.57
CA PHE A 26 2.94 4.13 8.97
C PHE A 26 4.39 4.55 9.21
N SER A 27 5.04 5.17 8.22
CA SER A 27 6.46 5.55 8.30
C SER A 27 6.79 6.52 9.43
N ASP A 28 5.82 7.33 9.86
CA ASP A 28 5.92 8.29 10.97
C ASP A 28 5.41 7.75 12.32
N THR A 29 5.18 6.44 12.42
CA THR A 29 4.71 5.78 13.64
C THR A 29 5.79 4.95 14.30
N ARG A 30 5.55 4.53 15.55
CA ARG A 30 6.42 3.57 16.26
C ARG A 30 6.55 2.22 15.54
N MET A 31 5.63 1.86 14.63
CA MET A 31 5.71 0.61 13.88
C MET A 31 6.78 0.64 12.78
N SER A 32 7.22 1.84 12.37
CA SER A 32 8.19 2.02 11.28
C SER A 32 9.51 1.27 11.52
N SER A 33 9.96 1.15 12.77
CA SER A 33 11.22 0.47 13.12
C SER A 33 11.17 -1.05 12.99
N PHE A 34 9.99 -1.66 12.85
CA PHE A 34 9.85 -3.11 12.68
C PHE A 34 9.90 -3.56 11.22
N VAL A 35 9.80 -2.62 10.27
CA VAL A 35 9.69 -2.93 8.84
C VAL A 35 10.70 -2.11 8.07
N GLU A 36 11.60 -2.81 7.38
CA GLU A 36 12.52 -2.22 6.43
C GLU A 36 12.13 -2.62 5.01
N SER A 37 12.14 -1.66 4.09
CA SER A 37 11.88 -1.92 2.67
C SER A 37 12.98 -2.82 2.09
N PRO A 38 12.68 -3.65 1.07
CA PRO A 38 13.68 -4.47 0.41
C PRO A 38 14.85 -3.63 -0.12
N GLU A 39 16.06 -4.19 -0.05
CA GLU A 39 17.28 -3.49 -0.43
C GLU A 39 17.25 -2.96 -1.88
N ILE A 40 16.68 -3.73 -2.80
CA ILE A 40 16.52 -3.31 -4.20
C ILE A 40 15.59 -2.10 -4.35
N VAL A 41 14.57 -1.99 -3.50
CA VAL A 41 13.64 -0.84 -3.52
C VAL A 41 14.39 0.42 -3.08
N LYS A 42 15.21 0.33 -2.03
CA LYS A 42 16.05 1.44 -1.56
C LYS A 42 17.01 1.91 -2.65
N LYS A 43 17.67 0.96 -3.34
CA LYS A 43 18.63 1.26 -4.42
C LYS A 43 18.01 1.92 -5.65
N LEU A 44 16.73 1.64 -5.95
CA LEU A 44 16.05 2.17 -7.14
C LEU A 44 15.19 3.41 -6.84
N SER A 45 14.78 3.62 -5.59
CA SER A 45 13.84 4.68 -5.20
C SER A 45 14.41 6.06 -5.50
N TRP A 46 13.70 6.86 -6.30
CA TRP A 46 14.10 8.24 -6.56
C TRP A 46 14.04 9.11 -5.31
N VAL A 47 13.03 8.90 -4.46
CA VAL A 47 12.89 9.67 -3.21
C VAL A 47 14.05 9.36 -2.26
N GLU A 48 14.47 8.10 -2.18
CA GLU A 48 15.56 7.70 -1.28
C GLU A 48 16.92 8.25 -1.75
N ASN A 49 17.18 8.24 -3.06
CA ASN A 49 18.51 8.55 -3.59
C ASN A 49 18.68 10.01 -4.04
N TYR A 50 17.60 10.72 -4.36
CA TYR A 50 17.67 12.02 -5.02
C TYR A 50 16.82 13.11 -4.36
N TRP A 51 15.99 12.80 -3.35
CA TRP A 51 15.26 13.84 -2.64
C TRP A 51 16.17 14.52 -1.61
N PRO A 52 16.43 15.83 -1.72
CA PRO A 52 17.38 16.51 -0.84
C PRO A 52 16.82 16.64 0.58
N ASP A 53 17.69 16.48 1.58
CA ASP A 53 17.29 16.53 2.99
C ASP A 53 16.92 17.96 3.45
N ASP A 54 17.42 18.98 2.77
CA ASP A 54 17.12 20.40 2.99
C ASP A 54 15.99 20.92 2.10
N ALA A 55 15.23 20.03 1.43
CA ALA A 55 14.08 20.44 0.63
C ALA A 55 13.04 21.17 1.49
N LEU A 56 12.52 22.30 0.97
CA LEU A 56 11.39 23.01 1.58
C LEU A 56 10.08 22.21 1.50
N LEU A 57 10.00 21.27 0.55
CA LEU A 57 8.86 20.39 0.35
C LEU A 57 9.04 19.09 1.14
N ALA A 58 7.95 18.62 1.74
CA ALA A 58 7.95 17.35 2.46
C ALA A 58 8.23 16.17 1.51
N LYS A 59 9.05 15.23 1.97
CA LYS A 59 9.27 13.94 1.28
C LYS A 59 7.93 13.22 1.06
N PRO A 60 7.69 12.62 -0.12
CA PRO A 60 6.51 11.80 -0.36
C PRO A 60 6.37 10.67 0.67
N LYS A 61 5.27 10.65 1.42
CA LYS A 61 4.96 9.61 2.41
C LYS A 61 4.25 8.43 1.74
N VAL A 62 5.01 7.61 1.06
CA VAL A 62 4.49 6.46 0.28
C VAL A 62 5.37 5.21 0.42
N THR A 63 6.14 5.09 1.52
CA THR A 63 7.22 4.09 1.62
C THR A 63 6.82 2.85 2.40
N LYS A 64 5.96 2.98 3.41
CA LYS A 64 5.59 1.88 4.31
C LYS A 64 4.07 1.87 4.53
N TYR A 65 3.39 0.91 3.89
CA TYR A 65 1.94 0.71 4.01
C TYR A 65 1.60 -0.59 4.74
N CYS A 66 0.66 -0.53 5.68
CA CYS A 66 0.09 -1.69 6.33
C CYS A 66 -1.30 -1.96 5.77
N LEU A 67 -1.46 -3.10 5.10
CA LEU A 67 -2.73 -3.51 4.53
C LEU A 67 -3.39 -4.56 5.41
N ILE A 68 -4.66 -4.33 5.76
CA ILE A 68 -5.47 -5.26 6.55
C ILE A 68 -6.77 -5.51 5.79
N CYS A 69 -6.84 -6.67 5.14
CA CYS A 69 -8.00 -7.07 4.35
C CYS A 69 -8.68 -8.27 5.01
N VAL A 70 -10.00 -8.20 5.19
CA VAL A 70 -10.79 -9.39 5.55
C VAL A 70 -11.02 -10.26 4.32
N LYS A 71 -11.40 -11.52 4.54
CA LYS A 71 -11.83 -12.41 3.45
C LYS A 71 -12.88 -11.73 2.56
N ASP A 72 -12.80 -11.99 1.26
CA ASP A 72 -13.70 -11.44 0.23
C ASP A 72 -13.55 -9.94 -0.04
N SER A 73 -12.50 -9.29 0.50
CA SER A 73 -12.14 -7.92 0.13
C SER A 73 -11.67 -7.85 -1.31
N TYR A 74 -12.14 -6.84 -2.04
CA TYR A 74 -11.75 -6.56 -3.43
C TYR A 74 -11.26 -5.11 -3.56
N THR A 75 -10.25 -4.92 -4.42
CA THR A 75 -9.81 -3.62 -4.90
C THR A 75 -9.84 -3.69 -6.41
N ASP A 76 -10.58 -2.76 -7.03
CA ASP A 76 -10.79 -2.77 -8.46
C ASP A 76 -9.50 -2.52 -9.24
N PHE A 77 -9.52 -2.79 -10.55
CA PHE A 77 -8.38 -2.53 -11.42
C PHE A 77 -7.95 -1.07 -11.32
N HIS A 78 -6.65 -0.85 -11.14
CA HIS A 78 -6.07 0.47 -11.04
C HIS A 78 -4.61 0.46 -11.51
N ILE A 79 -4.12 1.65 -11.83
CA ILE A 79 -2.69 1.95 -11.94
C ILE A 79 -2.29 2.68 -10.66
N ASP A 80 -1.19 2.25 -10.02
CA ASP A 80 -0.68 2.91 -8.82
C ASP A 80 -0.35 4.39 -9.11
N SER A 81 -0.66 5.25 -8.13
CA SER A 81 -0.52 6.69 -8.28
C SER A 81 0.90 7.10 -8.70
N GLY A 82 1.00 8.04 -9.64
CA GLY A 82 2.28 8.47 -10.22
C GLY A 82 2.98 7.43 -11.09
N GLY A 83 2.31 6.33 -11.46
CA GLY A 83 2.92 5.22 -12.19
C GLY A 83 4.00 4.51 -11.39
N ALA A 84 3.90 4.57 -10.05
CA ALA A 84 4.90 4.01 -9.16
C ALA A 84 4.98 2.48 -9.29
N SER A 85 6.20 1.93 -9.16
CA SER A 85 6.37 0.51 -8.90
C SER A 85 6.12 0.22 -7.42
N ALA A 86 5.59 -0.98 -7.12
CA ALA A 86 5.28 -1.39 -5.75
C ALA A 86 6.00 -2.69 -5.37
N TRP A 87 6.20 -2.87 -4.07
CA TRP A 87 6.58 -4.14 -3.46
C TRP A 87 5.50 -4.55 -2.45
N TYR A 88 5.14 -5.84 -2.44
CA TYR A 88 4.14 -6.38 -1.53
C TYR A 88 4.71 -7.59 -0.79
N HIS A 89 4.48 -7.64 0.52
CA HIS A 89 4.81 -8.79 1.35
C HIS A 89 3.57 -9.24 2.12
N VAL A 90 3.13 -10.49 1.91
CA VAL A 90 2.02 -11.08 2.65
C VAL A 90 2.56 -11.73 3.91
N LEU A 91 2.36 -11.08 5.06
CA LEU A 91 2.76 -11.63 6.36
C LEU A 91 1.84 -12.78 6.82
N LYS A 92 0.53 -12.67 6.53
CA LYS A 92 -0.47 -13.67 6.91
C LYS A 92 -1.63 -13.69 5.91
N GLY A 93 -2.12 -14.89 5.61
CA GLY A 93 -3.23 -15.10 4.68
C GLY A 93 -2.75 -15.22 3.24
N GLU A 94 -3.55 -14.75 2.30
CA GLU A 94 -3.28 -14.82 0.86
C GLU A 94 -3.82 -13.56 0.18
N LYS A 95 -3.18 -13.15 -0.92
CA LYS A 95 -3.68 -12.10 -1.82
C LYS A 95 -3.50 -12.54 -3.26
N ILE A 96 -4.58 -12.47 -4.04
CA ILE A 96 -4.59 -12.77 -5.46
C ILE A 96 -4.49 -11.44 -6.22
N PHE A 97 -3.53 -11.35 -7.14
CA PHE A 97 -3.37 -10.20 -8.03
C PHE A 97 -3.78 -10.58 -9.45
N TYR A 98 -4.62 -9.76 -10.06
CA TYR A 98 -4.96 -9.85 -11.48
C TYR A 98 -4.17 -8.78 -12.22
N LEU A 99 -3.10 -9.19 -12.91
CA LEU A 99 -2.13 -8.29 -13.53
C LEU A 99 -2.39 -8.16 -15.03
N ILE A 100 -2.53 -6.92 -15.51
CA ILE A 100 -2.70 -6.59 -16.93
C ILE A 100 -1.47 -5.79 -17.37
N LYS A 101 -0.86 -6.19 -18.49
CA LYS A 101 0.31 -5.48 -19.03
C LYS A 101 -0.11 -4.07 -19.50
N PRO A 102 0.64 -3.00 -19.15
CA PRO A 102 0.32 -1.63 -19.58
C PRO A 102 0.77 -1.39 -21.03
N THR A 103 0.16 -2.10 -21.99
CA THR A 103 0.31 -1.78 -23.41
C THR A 103 -0.47 -0.50 -23.71
N SER A 104 -0.11 0.24 -24.77
CA SER A 104 -0.84 1.45 -25.16
C SER A 104 -2.34 1.19 -25.35
N ALA A 105 -2.71 0.04 -25.95
CA ALA A 105 -4.10 -0.36 -26.11
C ALA A 105 -4.82 -0.60 -24.77
N ASN A 106 -4.17 -1.26 -23.81
CA ASN A 106 -4.77 -1.53 -22.50
C ASN A 106 -4.91 -0.26 -21.66
N ILE A 107 -3.96 0.67 -21.74
CA ILE A 107 -4.06 1.98 -21.08
C ILE A 107 -5.25 2.76 -21.66
N SER A 108 -5.39 2.83 -22.99
CA SER A 108 -6.54 3.50 -23.63
C SER A 108 -7.89 2.83 -23.36
N LEU A 109 -7.93 1.55 -22.98
CA LEU A 109 -9.17 0.88 -22.54
C LEU A 109 -9.50 1.12 -21.06
N TYR A 110 -8.49 1.47 -20.26
CA TYR A 110 -8.64 1.77 -18.85
C TYR A 110 -9.09 3.23 -18.61
N GLU A 111 -8.64 4.16 -19.44
CA GLU A 111 -9.02 5.58 -19.45
C GLU A 111 -10.43 5.83 -19.98
#